data_AF-V6JGH1-F1
#
_entry.id   AF-V6JGH1-F1
#
_cell.length_a   1.000
_cell.length_b   1.000
_cell.length_c   1.000
_cell.angle_alpha   90.00
_cell.angle_beta   90.00
_cell.angle_gamma   90.00
#
_symmetry.space_group_name_H-M   'P 1'
#
loop_
_entity.id
_entity.type
_entity.pdbx_description
1 polymer ?
#
loop_
_entity_poly.entity_id
_entity_poly.type
_entity_poly.pdbx_seq_one_letter_code
_entity_poly.pdbx_strand_id
1 'polypeptide(L)'
;MSRRTVLAVAAGARATAASSAQAVAASGGQGSATAGPALRAAADYAVEKLRAVAPGVSAFPVGTKFEKWVFSQNGDWVGGFWPGTLWMAYLHSKDETFRTPALDSARKLAPRRYDTSTHDLGFLFHPSWVTAWRLTGDDSWRVGAIQAAGSLIQRYNSRDRIFVSTGCCRDGVFRTQ
;
A
#
# COMPACT_ATOMS: atom_id res chain seq x y z
N MET A 1 -2.55 11.81 -80.17
CA MET A 1 -1.22 11.28 -80.58
C MET A 1 -0.29 11.42 -79.36
N SER A 2 -0.08 10.37 -78.53
CA SER A 2 1.10 9.47 -78.47
C SER A 2 2.44 10.22 -78.59
N ARG A 3 3.40 10.25 -77.63
CA ARG A 3 4.21 9.18 -76.96
C ARG A 3 5.16 9.92 -75.99
N ARG A 4 5.43 9.55 -74.72
CA ARG A 4 6.41 8.55 -74.20
C ARG A 4 6.49 8.83 -72.67
N THR A 5 6.14 7.92 -71.77
CA THR A 5 7.01 6.92 -71.09
C THR A 5 8.17 7.54 -70.31
N VAL A 6 8.17 7.41 -68.97
CA VAL A 6 9.14 6.61 -68.18
C VAL A 6 8.54 6.27 -66.81
N LEU A 7 8.57 4.99 -66.46
CA LEU A 7 8.29 4.40 -65.16
C LEU A 7 9.36 4.78 -64.13
N ALA A 8 8.95 5.03 -62.89
CA ALA A 8 9.78 4.75 -61.73
C ALA A 8 8.92 4.01 -60.68
N VAL A 9 9.06 2.68 -60.63
CA VAL A 9 8.58 1.86 -59.52
C VAL A 9 9.61 1.96 -58.40
N ALA A 10 9.29 2.69 -57.34
CA ALA A 10 10.00 2.59 -56.08
C ALA A 10 9.32 1.50 -55.24
N ALA A 11 9.89 0.29 -55.27
CA ALA A 11 9.54 -0.78 -54.34
C ALA A 11 10.08 -0.42 -52.95
N GLY A 12 9.27 0.26 -52.14
CA GLY A 12 9.56 0.49 -50.74
C GLY A 12 9.32 -0.79 -49.94
N ALA A 13 10.36 -1.59 -49.74
CA ALA A 13 10.33 -2.68 -48.78
C ALA A 13 10.19 -2.11 -47.35
N ARG A 14 9.00 -2.21 -46.77
CA ARG A 14 8.81 -2.00 -45.33
C ARG A 14 9.47 -3.16 -44.59
N ALA A 15 10.68 -2.93 -44.08
CA ALA A 15 11.27 -3.81 -43.07
C ALA A 15 10.44 -3.65 -41.79
N THR A 16 9.55 -4.61 -41.52
CA THR A 16 8.95 -4.76 -40.19
C THR A 16 10.04 -5.27 -39.26
N ALA A 17 10.64 -4.38 -38.47
CA ALA A 17 11.44 -4.77 -37.32
C ALA A 17 10.52 -5.46 -36.31
N ALA A 18 10.40 -6.79 -36.41
CA ALA A 18 9.82 -7.60 -35.37
C ALA A 18 10.77 -7.54 -34.16
N SER A 19 10.46 -6.67 -33.20
CA SER A 19 11.12 -6.71 -31.90
C SER A 19 10.70 -8.01 -31.23
N SER A 20 11.58 -9.01 -31.26
CA SER A 20 11.46 -10.19 -30.42
C SER A 20 11.70 -9.74 -28.99
N ALA A 21 10.64 -9.35 -28.29
CA ALA A 21 10.65 -9.24 -26.84
C ALA A 21 10.97 -10.64 -26.27
N GLN A 22 12.23 -10.90 -26.01
CA GLN A 22 12.65 -12.08 -25.28
C GLN A 22 12.06 -11.96 -23.88
N ALA A 23 11.06 -12.80 -23.61
CA ALA A 23 10.59 -13.04 -22.26
C ALA A 23 11.79 -13.54 -21.45
N VAL A 24 12.26 -12.72 -20.52
CA VAL A 24 13.19 -13.17 -19.50
C VAL A 24 12.42 -14.19 -18.67
N ALA A 25 12.60 -15.47 -18.99
CA ALA A 25 12.19 -16.55 -18.12
C ALA A 25 12.85 -16.29 -16.78
N ALA A 26 12.03 -16.05 -15.75
CA ALA A 26 12.51 -16.01 -14.39
C ALA A 26 13.22 -17.34 -14.13
N SER A 27 14.55 -17.32 -14.09
CA SER A 27 15.34 -18.43 -13.60
C SER A 27 14.83 -18.71 -12.19
N GLY A 28 14.04 -19.78 -12.06
CA GLY A 28 13.49 -20.22 -10.79
C GLY A 28 14.64 -20.42 -9.82
N GLY A 29 14.80 -19.48 -8.91
CA GLY A 29 15.70 -19.61 -7.79
C GLY A 29 15.33 -20.87 -7.03
N GLN A 30 16.20 -21.86 -7.09
CA GLN A 30 16.21 -23.03 -6.22
C GLN A 30 16.39 -22.54 -4.77
N GLY A 31 15.30 -22.13 -4.15
CA GLY A 31 15.27 -21.56 -2.80
C GLY A 31 13.84 -21.50 -2.27
N SER A 32 13.10 -22.61 -2.31
CA SER A 32 11.68 -22.58 -1.87
C SER A 32 11.05 -23.92 -1.45
N ALA A 33 11.78 -25.03 -1.35
CA ALA A 33 11.13 -26.29 -0.98
C ALA A 33 10.92 -26.46 0.54
N THR A 34 11.82 -25.93 1.38
CA THR A 34 11.80 -26.11 2.85
C THR A 34 11.23 -24.93 3.62
N ALA A 35 11.18 -23.74 3.02
CA ALA A 35 10.63 -22.54 3.66
C ALA A 35 9.10 -22.60 3.81
N GLY A 36 8.40 -23.35 2.94
CA GLY A 36 6.94 -23.40 2.92
C GLY A 36 6.30 -23.87 4.24
N PRO A 37 6.69 -25.03 4.79
CA PRO A 37 6.15 -25.51 6.07
C PRO A 37 6.50 -24.61 7.26
N ALA A 38 7.74 -24.12 7.35
CA ALA A 38 8.18 -23.25 8.45
C ALA A 38 7.45 -21.89 8.42
N LEU A 39 7.27 -21.31 7.23
CA LEU A 39 6.52 -20.06 7.07
C LEU A 39 5.05 -20.21 7.43
N ARG A 40 4.42 -21.33 7.04
CA ARG A 40 3.03 -21.62 7.44
C ARG A 40 2.90 -21.75 8.96
N ALA A 41 3.78 -22.51 9.61
CA ALA A 41 3.77 -22.66 11.06
C ALA A 41 3.96 -21.31 11.80
N ALA A 42 4.82 -20.44 11.27
CA ALA A 42 5.00 -19.10 11.83
C ALA A 42 3.75 -18.21 11.66
N ALA A 43 3.07 -18.30 10.50
CA ALA A 43 1.82 -17.58 10.26
C ALA A 43 0.68 -18.11 11.15
N ASP A 44 0.57 -19.43 11.31
CA ASP A 44 -0.40 -20.06 12.22
C ASP A 44 -0.17 -19.59 13.66
N TYR A 45 1.09 -19.59 14.11
CA TYR A 45 1.46 -19.06 15.42
C TYR A 45 1.07 -17.59 15.60
N ALA A 46 1.30 -16.75 14.59
CA ALA A 46 0.92 -15.33 14.63
C ALA A 46 -0.61 -15.15 14.71
N VAL A 47 -1.38 -15.97 13.99
CA VAL A 47 -2.85 -15.98 14.06
C VAL A 47 -3.33 -16.36 15.47
N GLU A 48 -2.75 -17.40 16.08
CA GLU A 48 -3.12 -17.77 17.46
C GLU A 48 -2.83 -16.65 18.46
N LYS A 49 -1.70 -15.94 18.30
CA LYS A 49 -1.39 -14.76 19.14
C LYS A 49 -2.40 -13.64 18.94
N LEU A 50 -2.80 -13.36 17.70
CA LEU A 50 -3.81 -12.35 17.41
C LEU A 50 -5.18 -12.75 17.96
N ARG A 51 -5.57 -14.02 17.86
CA ARG A 51 -6.83 -14.51 18.43
C ARG A 51 -6.91 -14.26 19.94
N ALA A 52 -5.80 -14.45 20.65
CA ALA A 52 -5.71 -14.19 22.08
C ALA A 52 -5.71 -12.69 22.43
N VAL A 53 -5.08 -11.84 21.62
CA VAL A 53 -4.86 -10.42 21.94
C VAL A 53 -5.97 -9.51 21.42
N ALA A 54 -6.46 -9.74 20.20
CA ALA A 54 -7.37 -8.82 19.49
C ALA A 54 -8.65 -8.45 20.26
N PRO A 55 -9.32 -9.37 21.00
CA PRO A 55 -10.52 -9.01 21.77
C PRO A 55 -10.29 -7.94 22.85
N GLY A 56 -9.07 -7.80 23.36
CA GLY A 56 -8.70 -6.79 24.36
C GLY A 56 -8.21 -5.47 23.79
N VAL A 57 -8.09 -5.33 22.47
CA VAL A 57 -7.49 -4.16 21.82
C VAL A 57 -8.57 -3.21 21.31
N SER A 58 -8.74 -2.08 21.98
CA SER A 58 -9.72 -1.04 21.61
C SER A 58 -9.11 0.18 20.91
N ALA A 59 -7.78 0.32 20.90
CA ALA A 59 -7.03 1.42 20.30
C ALA A 59 -5.83 0.87 19.49
N PHE A 60 -5.00 1.73 18.89
CA PHE A 60 -3.91 1.28 18.02
C PHE A 60 -2.65 0.96 18.83
N PRO A 61 -2.14 -0.29 18.85
CA PRO A 61 -0.88 -0.62 19.50
C PRO A 61 0.29 0.13 18.85
N VAL A 62 1.12 0.76 19.69
CA VAL A 62 2.32 1.49 19.23
C VAL A 62 3.60 0.70 19.53
N GLY A 63 3.61 0.03 20.67
CA GLY A 63 4.74 -0.77 21.15
C GLY A 63 4.55 -1.15 22.60
N THR A 64 5.58 -1.72 23.21
CA THR A 64 5.55 -2.11 24.63
C THR A 64 6.48 -1.23 25.47
N LYS A 65 6.02 -0.84 26.66
CA LYS A 65 6.86 -0.24 27.70
C LYS A 65 6.71 -1.07 28.98
N PHE A 66 7.83 -1.53 29.55
CA PHE A 66 7.82 -2.43 30.70
C PHE A 66 6.87 -3.63 30.49
N GLU A 67 7.01 -4.28 29.33
CA GLU A 67 6.23 -5.46 28.91
C GLU A 67 4.72 -5.24 28.76
N LYS A 68 4.25 -4.00 28.83
CA LYS A 68 2.84 -3.64 28.66
C LYS A 68 2.62 -2.87 27.37
N TRP A 69 1.54 -3.18 26.67
CA TRP A 69 1.14 -2.46 25.46
C TRP A 69 0.84 -0.99 25.73
N VAL A 70 1.38 -0.13 24.87
CA VAL A 70 1.06 1.29 24.79
C VAL A 70 0.22 1.50 23.53
N PHE A 71 -0.86 2.27 23.67
CA PHE A 71 -1.81 2.51 22.61
C PHE A 71 -1.92 3.98 22.23
N SER A 72 -2.18 4.25 20.96
CA SER A 72 -2.56 5.55 20.43
C SER A 72 -4.04 5.56 20.08
N GLN A 73 -4.72 6.67 20.42
CA GLN A 73 -6.13 6.85 20.08
C GLN A 73 -6.33 7.31 18.63
N ASN A 74 -5.39 8.08 18.07
CA ASN A 74 -5.46 8.60 16.70
C ASN A 74 -4.60 7.79 15.69
N GLY A 75 -3.98 6.71 16.16
CA GLY A 75 -3.12 5.83 15.38
C GLY A 75 -1.64 6.21 15.38
N ASP A 76 -1.27 7.45 15.72
CA ASP A 76 0.10 7.95 15.49
C ASP A 76 0.49 7.73 14.00
N TRP A 77 1.75 7.46 13.65
CA TRP A 77 2.16 7.03 12.30
C TRP A 77 1.97 5.52 12.06
N VAL A 78 1.82 4.72 13.13
CA VAL A 78 1.75 3.25 13.09
C VAL A 78 0.33 2.68 12.98
N GLY A 79 -0.70 3.53 13.04
CA GLY A 79 -2.08 3.11 13.22
C GLY A 79 -2.63 2.19 12.14
N GLY A 80 -2.09 2.23 10.92
CA GLY A 80 -2.51 1.34 9.85
C GLY A 80 -1.99 -0.09 9.97
N PHE A 81 -0.95 -0.33 10.77
CA PHE A 81 -0.37 -1.68 10.93
C PHE A 81 -1.31 -2.62 11.69
N TRP A 82 -2.10 -2.11 12.64
CA TRP A 82 -3.06 -2.92 13.39
C TRP A 82 -4.19 -3.51 12.51
N PRO A 83 -5.02 -2.70 11.82
CA PRO A 83 -6.00 -3.24 10.88
C PRO A 83 -5.34 -4.06 9.76
N GLY A 84 -4.14 -3.69 9.29
CA GLY A 84 -3.41 -4.49 8.31
C GLY A 84 -3.04 -5.89 8.83
N THR A 85 -2.59 -5.99 10.08
CA THR A 85 -2.25 -7.27 10.70
C THR A 85 -3.49 -8.14 10.88
N LEU A 86 -4.63 -7.56 11.27
CA LEU A 86 -5.91 -8.26 11.34
C LEU A 86 -6.37 -8.75 9.95
N TRP A 87 -6.18 -7.94 8.90
CA TRP A 87 -6.45 -8.38 7.53
C TRP A 87 -5.55 -9.53 7.08
N MET A 88 -4.26 -9.50 7.42
CA MET A 88 -3.34 -10.60 7.12
C MET A 88 -3.76 -11.88 7.84
N ALA A 89 -4.18 -11.79 9.11
CA ALA A 89 -4.73 -12.91 9.85
C ALA A 89 -5.97 -13.48 9.16
N TYR A 90 -6.93 -12.64 8.79
CA TYR A 90 -8.12 -13.03 8.03
C TYR A 90 -7.75 -13.71 6.70
N LEU A 91 -6.82 -13.14 5.94
CA LEU A 91 -6.43 -13.67 4.64
C LEU A 91 -5.82 -15.06 4.73
N HIS A 92 -5.00 -15.30 5.76
CA HIS A 92 -4.34 -16.57 6.03
C HIS A 92 -5.30 -17.63 6.58
N SER A 93 -6.07 -17.29 7.63
CA SER A 93 -6.90 -18.27 8.36
C SER A 93 -8.33 -18.40 7.88
N LYS A 94 -8.84 -17.40 7.13
CA LYS A 94 -10.26 -17.22 6.78
C LYS A 94 -11.20 -17.11 7.98
N ASP A 95 -10.65 -16.81 9.16
CA ASP A 95 -11.42 -16.63 10.39
C ASP A 95 -12.08 -15.24 10.41
N GLU A 96 -13.40 -15.22 10.25
CA GLU A 96 -14.21 -13.99 10.19
C GLU A 96 -14.14 -13.16 11.49
N THR A 97 -13.65 -13.73 12.60
CA THR A 97 -13.44 -12.98 13.85
C THR A 97 -12.40 -11.86 13.71
N PHE A 98 -11.51 -11.92 12.72
CA PHE A 98 -10.55 -10.84 12.44
C PHE A 98 -11.10 -9.74 11.53
N ARG A 99 -12.11 -10.04 10.71
CA ARG A 99 -12.64 -9.12 9.70
C ARG A 99 -13.31 -7.90 10.32
N THR A 100 -14.21 -8.11 11.28
CA THR A 100 -14.94 -7.02 11.94
C THR A 100 -13.99 -6.08 12.70
N PRO A 101 -13.07 -6.58 13.55
CA PRO A 101 -12.05 -5.73 14.18
C PRO A 101 -11.15 -4.98 13.19
N ALA A 102 -10.81 -5.60 12.05
CA ALA A 102 -10.00 -4.93 11.01
C ALA A 102 -10.74 -3.73 10.43
N LEU A 103 -12.02 -3.91 10.08
CA LEU A 103 -12.87 -2.83 9.58
C LEU A 103 -13.07 -1.73 10.63
N ASP A 104 -13.41 -2.09 11.87
CA ASP A 104 -13.64 -1.12 12.94
C ASP A 104 -12.39 -0.31 13.28
N SER A 105 -11.23 -0.96 13.32
CA SER A 105 -9.94 -0.28 13.51
C SER A 105 -9.63 0.65 12.33
N ALA A 106 -9.90 0.22 11.10
CA ALA A 106 -9.73 1.09 9.93
C ALA A 106 -10.66 2.32 9.98
N ARG A 107 -11.93 2.16 10.38
CA ARG A 107 -12.88 3.28 10.53
C ARG A 107 -12.36 4.36 11.48
N LYS A 108 -11.68 3.97 12.56
CA LYS A 108 -11.09 4.92 13.53
C LYS A 108 -10.03 5.83 12.92
N LEU A 109 -9.39 5.43 11.81
CA LEU A 109 -8.44 6.28 11.09
C LEU A 109 -9.10 7.34 10.20
N ALA A 110 -10.43 7.32 10.05
CA ALA A 110 -11.13 8.23 9.15
C ALA A 110 -10.72 9.70 9.30
N PRO A 111 -10.62 10.29 10.52
CA PRO A 111 -10.22 11.69 10.66
C PRO A 111 -8.84 12.02 10.08
N ARG A 112 -7.93 11.04 10.02
CA ARG A 112 -6.54 11.23 9.52
C ARG A 112 -6.46 11.39 8.00
N ARG A 113 -7.55 11.19 7.26
CA ARG A 113 -7.55 11.34 5.78
C ARG A 113 -7.37 12.78 5.31
N TYR A 114 -7.51 13.74 6.22
CA TYR A 114 -7.30 15.16 5.98
C TYR A 114 -6.01 15.70 6.61
N ASP A 115 -5.20 14.84 7.24
CA ASP A 115 -3.98 15.26 7.92
C ASP A 115 -2.89 15.62 6.91
N THR A 116 -2.51 16.89 6.84
CA THR A 116 -1.45 17.39 5.93
C THR A 116 -0.10 17.55 6.62
N SER A 117 0.01 17.17 7.90
CA SER A 117 1.17 17.46 8.74
C SER A 117 2.26 16.39 8.72
N THR A 118 1.97 15.20 8.17
CA THR A 118 2.88 14.05 8.14
C THR A 118 2.97 13.40 6.75
N HIS A 119 4.13 12.82 6.43
CA HIS A 119 4.31 11.96 5.26
C HIS A 119 3.79 10.52 5.47
N ASP A 120 3.46 10.15 6.71
CA ASP A 120 3.14 8.76 7.09
C ASP A 120 1.70 8.32 6.73
N LEU A 121 0.95 9.12 5.97
CA LEU A 121 -0.40 8.75 5.54
C LEU A 121 -0.42 7.43 4.75
N GLY A 122 0.67 7.11 4.05
CA GLY A 122 0.82 5.81 3.39
C GLY A 122 0.75 4.64 4.38
N PHE A 123 1.46 4.73 5.52
CA PHE A 123 1.42 3.71 6.56
C PHE A 123 0.06 3.60 7.24
N LEU A 124 -0.68 4.71 7.30
CA LEU A 124 -2.02 4.69 7.86
C LEU A 124 -3.03 4.05 6.91
N PHE A 125 -3.08 4.47 5.64
CA PHE A 125 -4.21 4.16 4.74
C PHE A 125 -3.97 2.98 3.81
N HIS A 126 -2.72 2.65 3.46
CA HIS A 126 -2.45 1.52 2.57
C HIS A 126 -2.75 0.16 3.21
N PRO A 127 -2.18 -0.21 4.38
CA PRO A 127 -2.49 -1.51 5.00
C PRO A 127 -3.92 -1.60 5.52
N SER A 128 -4.61 -0.47 5.71
CA SER A 128 -5.97 -0.41 6.28
C SER A 128 -7.06 -0.24 5.22
N TRP A 129 -7.27 0.99 4.72
CA TRP A 129 -8.39 1.36 3.84
C TRP A 129 -8.23 0.78 2.44
N VAL A 130 -7.02 0.78 1.87
CA VAL A 130 -6.79 0.16 0.55
C VAL A 130 -7.01 -1.36 0.63
N THR A 131 -6.55 -2.01 1.69
CA THR A 131 -6.84 -3.44 1.94
C THR A 131 -8.33 -3.69 2.13
N ALA A 132 -9.02 -2.86 2.94
CA ALA A 132 -10.46 -2.99 3.15
C ALA A 132 -11.23 -2.89 1.82
N TRP A 133 -10.95 -1.89 0.99
CA TRP A 133 -11.53 -1.76 -0.35
C TRP A 133 -11.29 -3.00 -1.21
N ARG A 134 -10.04 -3.49 -1.27
CA ARG A 134 -9.69 -4.67 -2.08
C ARG A 134 -10.43 -5.93 -1.65
N LEU A 135 -10.77 -6.07 -0.36
CA LEU A 135 -11.41 -7.27 0.18
C LEU A 135 -12.93 -7.17 0.24
N THR A 136 -13.50 -5.98 0.44
CA THR A 136 -14.94 -5.78 0.56
C THR A 136 -15.60 -5.26 -0.70
N GLY A 137 -14.86 -4.60 -1.58
CA GLY A 137 -15.40 -3.89 -2.74
C GLY A 137 -16.16 -2.61 -2.39
N ASP A 138 -16.18 -2.19 -1.12
CA ASP A 138 -16.88 -0.98 -0.69
C ASP A 138 -16.06 0.27 -1.06
N ASP A 139 -16.61 1.06 -1.98
CA ASP A 139 -15.98 2.24 -2.55
C ASP A 139 -15.76 3.38 -1.54
N SER A 140 -16.44 3.39 -0.39
CA SER A 140 -16.19 4.40 0.64
C SER A 140 -14.73 4.36 1.15
N TRP A 141 -14.15 3.16 1.23
CA TRP A 141 -12.75 2.95 1.57
C TRP A 141 -11.80 3.50 0.51
N ARG A 142 -12.12 3.28 -0.77
CA ARG A 142 -11.35 3.81 -1.90
C ARG A 142 -11.37 5.33 -1.90
N VAL A 143 -12.55 5.93 -1.76
CA VAL A 143 -12.72 7.38 -1.75
C VAL A 143 -11.90 8.02 -0.63
N GLY A 144 -11.96 7.50 0.60
CA GLY A 144 -11.17 8.07 1.70
C GLY A 144 -9.66 7.82 1.58
N ALA A 145 -9.22 6.69 1.02
CA ALA A 145 -7.80 6.47 0.74
C ALA A 145 -7.27 7.46 -0.32
N ILE A 146 -8.08 7.79 -1.33
CA ILE A 146 -7.75 8.84 -2.32
C ILE A 146 -7.70 10.22 -1.66
N GLN A 147 -8.61 10.53 -0.72
CA GLN A 147 -8.54 11.78 0.06
C GLN A 147 -7.23 11.88 0.85
N ALA A 148 -6.81 10.80 1.53
CA ALA A 148 -5.53 10.75 2.23
C ALA A 148 -4.34 10.95 1.28
N ALA A 149 -4.37 10.35 0.10
CA ALA A 149 -3.34 10.59 -0.93
C ALA A 149 -3.33 12.06 -1.39
N GLY A 150 -4.50 12.69 -1.50
CA GLY A 150 -4.65 14.13 -1.77
C GLY A 150 -4.08 15.03 -0.67
N SER A 151 -4.12 14.60 0.59
CA SER A 151 -3.40 15.29 1.67
C SER A 151 -1.89 15.07 1.61
N LEU A 152 -1.44 13.85 1.27
CA LEU A 152 -0.01 13.54 1.16
C LEU A 152 0.69 14.32 0.04
N ILE A 153 0.05 14.45 -1.13
CA ILE A 153 0.66 15.10 -2.29
C ILE A 153 0.93 16.59 -2.07
N GLN A 154 0.20 17.24 -1.15
CA GLN A 154 0.46 18.63 -0.76
C GLN A 154 1.84 18.82 -0.11
N ARG A 155 2.49 17.72 0.32
CA ARG A 155 3.84 17.74 0.90
C ARG A 155 4.96 17.60 -0.14
N TYR A 156 4.61 17.47 -1.43
CA TYR A 156 5.59 17.41 -2.50
C TYR A 156 6.19 18.79 -2.77
N ASN A 157 7.50 18.91 -2.55
CA ASN A 157 8.29 20.07 -2.92
C ASN A 157 8.66 19.96 -4.40
N SER A 158 8.10 20.82 -5.26
CA SER A 158 8.41 20.81 -6.70
C SER A 158 9.81 21.29 -7.05
N ARG A 159 10.41 22.15 -6.22
CA ARG A 159 11.77 22.67 -6.40
C ARG A 159 12.79 21.55 -6.22
N ASP A 160 12.67 20.82 -5.11
CA ASP A 160 13.65 19.81 -4.72
C ASP A 160 13.23 18.38 -5.12
N ARG A 161 12.00 18.22 -5.64
CA ARG A 161 11.39 16.95 -6.08
C ARG A 161 11.35 15.88 -4.98
N ILE A 162 11.06 16.31 -3.77
CA ILE A 162 10.98 15.44 -2.58
C ILE A 162 9.63 15.57 -1.87
N PHE A 163 9.24 14.53 -1.14
CA PHE A 163 8.19 14.63 -0.13
C PHE A 163 8.81 15.02 1.20
N VAL A 164 8.28 16.06 1.83
CA VAL A 164 8.83 16.49 3.12
C VAL A 164 8.28 15.66 4.25
N SER A 165 9.18 15.17 5.09
CA SER A 165 8.91 14.18 6.13
C SER A 165 7.98 14.74 7.23
N THR A 166 8.43 15.76 7.95
CA THR A 166 7.69 16.42 9.04
C THR A 166 7.87 17.93 8.96
N GLY A 167 7.04 18.71 9.66
CA GLY A 167 7.07 20.17 9.63
C GLY A 167 6.07 20.78 8.64
N CYS A 168 5.70 22.04 8.90
CA CYS A 168 4.65 22.77 8.18
C CYS A 168 5.21 23.48 6.94
N CYS A 169 4.46 23.42 5.84
CA CYS A 169 4.60 24.38 4.76
C CYS A 169 3.86 25.66 5.16
N ARG A 170 4.54 26.60 5.82
CA ARG A 170 4.04 27.98 5.84
C ARG A 170 4.72 28.70 4.67
N ASP A 171 3.92 29.22 3.74
CA ASP A 171 4.35 30.08 2.62
C ASP A 171 5.17 29.41 1.50
N GLY A 172 5.05 28.09 1.31
CA GLY A 172 5.77 27.38 0.24
C GLY A 172 7.29 27.29 0.45
N VAL A 173 7.76 27.62 1.66
CA VAL A 173 9.16 27.52 2.05
C VAL A 173 9.29 26.50 3.17
N PHE A 174 10.03 25.43 2.90
CA PHE A 174 10.43 24.48 3.92
C PHE A 174 11.47 25.12 4.83
N ARG A 175 11.09 25.38 6.09
CA ARG A 175 12.04 25.71 7.15
C ARG A 175 12.22 24.48 8.02
N THR A 176 13.44 23.97 8.07
CA THR A 176 13.88 23.05 9.12
C THR A 176 13.87 23.82 10.45
N GLN A 177 13.28 23.23 11.49
CA GLN A 177 13.52 23.65 12.87
C GLN A 177 14.93 23.28 13.29
#